data_AF-A0A1V6ADW0-F1
#
_entry.id   AF-A0A1V6ADW0-F1
#
_cell.length_a   1.000
_cell.length_b   1.000
_cell.length_c   1.000
_cell.angle_alpha   90.00
_cell.angle_beta   90.00
_cell.angle_gamma   90.00
#
_symmetry.space_group_name_H-M   'P 1'
#
loop_
_entity.id
_entity.type
_entity.pdbx_description
1 polymer ?
#
loop_
_entity_poly.entity_id
_entity_poly.type
_entity_poly.pdbx_seq_one_letter_code
_entity_poly.pdbx_strand_id
1 'polypeptide(L)'
;MRKILAAIVGTFFCCTQVFAFDVSPTQINTGKKKAQKVTVSPDFLNKLFTSKSIIDNVEMVSVTDDGERLSSIRGQLSSPLSGDPIKAATSYIREHSDLFNLPKNRQNDCLYPIKNISNGKVNHLYFQMIMDGVPVRNATIDIHLNPDGVVTLANGSFPTIEEITNTIELSKYQAIGIAKKVAKINKLRAIPDAKLNIVSTENGNAKMAYVAQLPAQDPIGDWEVVVDAQNGSILYLNNEMNFKTGLGAVYVTNPLKCQITQEPLHHLTTNTLTGKWVTIKNEKSPTSVSEEDKHIYTPESTHFDEVGMYNYITTIHDFFASLGHKGMDKSILSVVHHGTNYDNAFFSAWENKMCFGDGNKFNPLAREASVAYHEYSHAMLNSITYLAYSGESGAINEGQADYFACSVTNDPALGEWVCAKMGRPYLRHLVNDLHYPEDIQGEVHADGKIWGAVLWDIRNAIGKADSDVLIYKSLFYLNGSRPKFIDGYNALVTADNNEFNGKHLEQLQSVFVKRGIVAKNYNGAVLTANEIKTIKKFRESHLE
;
A
#
# COMPACT_ATOMS: atom_id res chain seq x y z
N MET A 1 -4.94 43.43 48.08
CA MET A 1 -3.92 43.43 47.01
C MET A 1 -2.87 42.38 47.34
N ARG A 2 -2.63 41.42 46.43
CA ARG A 2 -1.53 40.41 46.40
C ARG A 2 -1.49 39.37 47.53
N LYS A 3 -1.13 38.10 47.33
CA LYS A 3 -1.04 37.18 46.17
C LYS A 3 -0.86 35.80 46.82
N ILE A 4 -1.60 34.81 46.35
CA ILE A 4 -1.49 33.39 46.72
C ILE A 4 -0.33 32.79 45.91
N LEU A 5 0.54 32.01 46.55
CA LEU A 5 1.42 31.04 45.88
C LEU A 5 1.46 29.78 46.75
N ALA A 6 0.73 28.75 46.34
CA ALA A 6 0.85 27.39 46.85
C ALA A 6 1.43 26.54 45.72
N ALA A 7 2.62 25.99 45.96
CA ALA A 7 3.26 25.02 45.08
C ALA A 7 2.68 23.64 45.38
N ILE A 8 2.04 23.01 44.40
CA ILE A 8 1.67 21.60 44.42
C ILE A 8 2.49 20.89 43.34
N VAL A 9 3.17 19.84 43.80
CA VAL A 9 3.93 18.86 43.01
C VAL A 9 2.97 18.14 42.07
N GLY A 10 3.22 18.25 40.76
CA GLY A 10 2.48 17.55 39.71
C GLY A 10 3.45 16.75 38.83
N THR A 11 3.36 15.43 38.96
CA THR A 11 4.05 14.41 38.17
C THR A 11 3.80 14.59 36.68
N PHE A 12 4.86 14.84 35.88
CA PHE A 12 4.79 14.85 34.42
C PHE A 12 4.94 13.42 33.89
N PHE A 13 3.81 12.77 33.57
CA PHE A 13 3.77 11.75 32.53
C PHE A 13 3.73 12.48 31.19
N CYS A 14 4.79 12.38 30.40
CA CYS A 14 4.80 12.82 29.00
C CYS A 14 4.83 11.59 28.10
N CYS A 15 3.65 10.99 27.91
CA CYS A 15 3.36 10.13 26.77
C CYS A 15 2.27 10.82 25.96
N THR A 16 2.59 11.25 24.75
CA THR A 16 1.72 11.18 23.56
C THR A 16 2.50 11.71 22.35
N GLN A 17 3.20 10.81 21.65
CA GLN A 17 3.41 11.02 20.22
C GLN A 17 2.09 10.68 19.53
N VAL A 18 1.35 11.72 19.17
CA VAL A 18 0.20 11.63 18.27
C VAL A 18 0.77 11.38 16.86
N PHE A 19 0.87 10.12 16.46
CA PHE A 19 1.00 9.80 15.04
C PHE A 19 -0.39 9.88 14.44
N ALA A 20 -0.59 10.89 13.59
CA ALA A 20 -1.80 11.04 12.79
C ALA A 20 -1.90 9.87 11.80
N PHE A 21 -2.74 8.90 12.13
CA PHE A 21 -3.48 8.11 11.16
C PHE A 21 -4.34 9.09 10.34
N ASP A 22 -4.29 9.08 9.00
CA ASP A 22 -5.48 9.46 8.20
C ASP A 22 -5.38 9.42 6.66
N VAL A 23 -4.35 8.85 6.02
CA VAL A 23 -4.39 8.75 4.55
C VAL A 23 -3.95 7.40 4.02
N SER A 24 -4.88 6.74 3.32
CA SER A 24 -4.56 5.64 2.42
C SER A 24 -3.54 6.12 1.38
N PRO A 25 -2.39 5.45 1.18
CA PRO A 25 -1.33 5.85 0.24
C PRO A 25 -1.78 5.91 -1.24
N THR A 26 -3.01 5.48 -1.54
CA THR A 26 -3.57 5.42 -2.89
C THR A 26 -4.55 6.55 -3.21
N GLN A 27 -4.86 7.44 -2.27
CA GLN A 27 -5.67 8.63 -2.56
C GLN A 27 -4.80 9.73 -3.18
N ILE A 28 -5.04 10.06 -4.45
CA ILE A 28 -4.33 11.16 -5.16
C ILE A 28 -4.90 12.54 -4.75
N ASN A 29 -5.90 12.60 -3.88
CA ASN A 29 -6.34 13.86 -3.27
C ASN A 29 -5.47 14.21 -2.05
N THR A 30 -4.18 14.50 -2.29
CA THR A 30 -3.19 14.89 -1.27
C THR A 30 -3.16 16.39 -0.99
N GLY A 31 -4.26 17.11 -1.25
CA GLY A 31 -4.45 18.42 -0.65
C GLY A 31 -4.80 18.26 0.82
N LYS A 32 -3.98 18.78 1.74
CA LYS A 32 -4.43 19.04 3.12
C LYS A 32 -5.67 19.94 3.03
N LYS A 33 -6.88 19.37 3.08
CA LYS A 33 -8.12 20.14 3.19
C LYS A 33 -8.13 20.80 4.56
N LYS A 34 -7.76 22.08 4.64
CA LYS A 34 -8.10 22.88 5.83
C LYS A 34 -9.62 22.90 5.91
N ALA A 35 -10.19 22.60 7.08
CA ALA A 35 -11.60 22.82 7.34
C ALA A 35 -11.93 24.28 7.03
N GLN A 36 -12.58 24.51 5.91
CA GLN A 36 -12.98 25.85 5.48
C GLN A 36 -14.30 26.16 6.18
N LYS A 37 -14.39 27.34 6.80
CA LYS A 37 -15.64 27.78 7.40
C LYS A 37 -16.63 28.07 6.27
N VAL A 38 -17.60 27.18 6.07
CA VAL A 38 -18.65 27.34 5.05
C VAL A 38 -19.59 28.46 5.49
N THR A 39 -19.89 29.38 4.57
CA THR A 39 -20.86 30.46 4.79
C THR A 39 -22.15 30.10 4.07
N VAL A 40 -23.27 30.08 4.79
CA VAL A 40 -24.58 29.82 4.19
C VAL A 40 -24.96 30.99 3.28
N SER A 41 -25.27 30.71 2.02
CA SER A 41 -25.63 31.75 1.06
C SER A 41 -27.00 32.36 1.39
N PRO A 42 -27.21 33.68 1.14
CA PRO A 42 -28.53 34.29 1.25
C PRO A 42 -29.58 33.64 0.35
N ASP A 43 -29.18 33.16 -0.84
CA ASP A 43 -30.06 32.46 -1.77
C ASP A 43 -30.56 31.14 -1.18
N PHE A 44 -29.68 30.35 -0.56
CA PHE A 44 -30.08 29.14 0.16
C PHE A 44 -31.08 29.44 1.29
N LEU A 45 -30.83 30.49 2.09
CA LEU A 45 -31.76 30.88 3.15
C LEU A 45 -33.14 31.22 2.57
N ASN A 46 -33.20 31.96 1.46
CA ASN A 46 -34.47 32.26 0.80
C ASN A 46 -35.19 30.98 0.34
N LYS A 47 -34.49 30.02 -0.28
CA LYS A 47 -35.05 28.72 -0.67
C LYS A 47 -35.59 27.95 0.54
N LEU A 48 -34.86 27.94 1.65
CA LEU A 48 -35.28 27.30 2.91
C LEU A 48 -36.58 27.91 3.47
N PHE A 49 -36.65 29.24 3.57
CA PHE A 49 -37.81 29.93 4.14
C PHE A 49 -39.04 29.99 3.21
N THR A 50 -38.86 29.68 1.92
CA THR A 50 -39.99 29.52 0.99
C THR A 50 -40.76 28.22 1.26
N SER A 51 -40.10 27.19 1.80
CA SER A 51 -40.70 25.92 2.20
C SER A 51 -41.32 25.98 3.61
N LYS A 52 -42.35 26.80 3.79
CA LYS A 52 -42.96 27.07 5.11
C LYS A 52 -43.43 25.82 5.87
N SER A 53 -43.88 24.77 5.19
CA SER A 53 -44.32 23.51 5.84
C SER A 53 -43.17 22.71 6.46
N ILE A 54 -41.93 22.97 6.06
CA ILE A 54 -40.75 22.28 6.57
C ILE A 54 -40.21 23.00 7.82
N ILE A 55 -40.13 24.34 7.79
CA ILE A 55 -39.34 25.14 8.75
C ILE A 55 -39.84 25.09 10.20
N ASP A 56 -41.13 24.88 10.43
CA ASP A 56 -41.74 25.03 11.75
C ASP A 56 -41.22 24.00 12.78
N ASN A 57 -40.78 22.82 12.31
CA ASN A 57 -40.31 21.73 13.17
C ASN A 57 -38.91 21.23 12.76
N VAL A 58 -38.08 22.09 12.18
CA VAL A 58 -36.69 21.76 11.85
C VAL A 58 -35.84 21.74 13.11
N GLU A 59 -35.09 20.66 13.29
CA GLU A 59 -34.09 20.56 14.35
C GLU A 59 -32.69 20.96 13.87
N MET A 60 -32.35 20.59 12.62
CA MET A 60 -31.02 20.81 12.06
C MET A 60 -31.06 20.87 10.54
N VAL A 61 -30.24 21.77 9.98
CA VAL A 61 -29.95 21.86 8.55
C VAL A 61 -28.44 21.89 8.35
N SER A 62 -27.94 21.15 7.37
CA SER A 62 -26.59 21.27 6.83
C SER A 62 -26.65 21.68 5.36
N VAL A 63 -25.62 22.41 4.93
CA VAL A 63 -25.43 22.85 3.55
C VAL A 63 -24.23 22.17 2.92
N THR A 64 -24.19 22.17 1.59
CA THR A 64 -23.02 21.72 0.80
C THR A 64 -21.79 22.58 1.08
N ASP A 65 -20.60 22.10 0.70
CA ASP A 65 -19.32 22.78 0.97
C ASP A 65 -19.24 24.20 0.36
N ASP A 66 -20.01 24.48 -0.69
CA ASP A 66 -20.18 25.80 -1.31
C ASP A 66 -21.15 26.73 -0.55
N GLY A 67 -21.94 26.19 0.40
CA GLY A 67 -22.96 26.92 1.15
C GLY A 67 -24.22 27.27 0.36
N GLU A 68 -24.39 26.73 -0.85
CA GLU A 68 -25.44 27.14 -1.79
C GLU A 68 -26.65 26.21 -1.81
N ARG A 69 -26.49 24.95 -1.36
CA ARG A 69 -27.51 23.92 -1.51
C ARG A 69 -27.68 23.08 -0.24
N LEU A 70 -28.81 22.38 -0.18
CA LEU A 70 -29.13 21.50 0.93
C LEU A 70 -28.20 20.27 0.91
N SER A 71 -27.53 20.01 2.04
CA SER A 71 -26.84 18.74 2.28
C SER A 71 -27.74 17.78 3.06
N SER A 72 -28.35 18.24 4.15
CA SER A 72 -29.25 17.43 4.98
C SER A 72 -30.18 18.33 5.80
N ILE A 73 -31.39 17.85 6.06
CA ILE A 73 -32.36 18.50 6.96
C ILE A 73 -33.09 17.45 7.77
N ARG A 74 -33.17 17.65 9.09
CA ARG A 74 -33.86 16.76 10.02
C ARG A 74 -34.88 17.51 10.87
N GLY A 75 -35.94 16.81 11.25
CA GLY A 75 -37.02 17.33 12.09
C GLY A 75 -38.34 16.63 11.79
N GLN A 76 -39.47 17.25 12.11
CA GLN A 76 -40.78 16.78 11.65
C GLN A 76 -41.17 17.55 10.38
N LEU A 77 -40.67 17.09 9.22
CA LEU A 77 -40.61 17.89 8.00
C LEU A 77 -41.87 17.78 7.12
N SER A 78 -42.86 16.99 7.56
CA SER A 78 -44.15 16.85 6.89
C SER A 78 -45.23 16.39 7.87
N SER A 79 -46.49 16.52 7.47
CA SER A 79 -47.56 15.66 7.96
C SER A 79 -47.38 14.22 7.40
N PRO A 80 -48.08 13.20 7.94
CA PRO A 80 -48.10 11.87 7.34
C PRO A 80 -48.37 11.90 5.84
N LEU A 81 -47.44 11.39 5.05
CA LEU A 81 -47.62 11.26 3.61
C LEU A 81 -48.65 10.15 3.32
N SER A 82 -49.56 10.40 2.37
CA SER A 82 -50.63 9.46 2.04
C SER A 82 -50.37 8.69 0.75
N GLY A 83 -50.86 7.45 0.68
CA GLY A 83 -50.80 6.62 -0.52
C GLY A 83 -49.46 5.90 -0.71
N ASP A 84 -49.09 5.68 -1.97
CA ASP A 84 -47.84 5.00 -2.33
C ASP A 84 -46.62 5.84 -1.89
N PRO A 85 -45.70 5.30 -1.07
CA PRO A 85 -44.60 6.07 -0.51
C PRO A 85 -43.68 6.71 -1.55
N ILE A 86 -43.44 6.04 -2.68
CA ILE A 86 -42.58 6.57 -3.75
C ILE A 86 -43.26 7.76 -4.40
N LYS A 87 -44.54 7.63 -4.78
CA LYS A 87 -45.31 8.75 -5.36
C LYS A 87 -45.44 9.91 -4.37
N ALA A 88 -45.72 9.63 -3.12
CA ALA A 88 -45.89 10.67 -2.10
C ALA A 88 -44.58 11.43 -1.83
N ALA A 89 -43.45 10.72 -1.70
CA ALA A 89 -42.14 11.37 -1.57
C ALA A 89 -41.71 12.12 -2.84
N THR A 90 -42.07 11.62 -4.03
CA THR A 90 -41.86 12.36 -5.28
C THR A 90 -42.61 13.69 -5.28
N SER A 91 -43.88 13.68 -4.87
CA SER A 91 -44.70 14.89 -4.74
C SER A 91 -44.11 15.85 -3.70
N TYR A 92 -43.68 15.34 -2.55
CA TYR A 92 -43.01 16.12 -1.51
C TYR A 92 -41.75 16.82 -2.03
N ILE A 93 -40.86 16.11 -2.74
CA ILE A 93 -39.65 16.72 -3.33
C ILE A 93 -40.03 17.82 -4.33
N ARG A 94 -41.06 17.60 -5.16
CA ARG A 94 -41.51 18.59 -6.16
C ARG A 94 -42.16 19.82 -5.54
N GLU A 95 -42.95 19.65 -4.48
CA GLU A 95 -43.51 20.75 -3.70
C GLU A 95 -42.40 21.63 -3.10
N HIS A 96 -41.28 21.02 -2.75
CA HIS A 96 -40.08 21.68 -2.22
C HIS A 96 -38.94 21.79 -3.24
N SER A 97 -39.29 21.92 -4.53
CA SER A 97 -38.32 21.87 -5.64
C SER A 97 -37.18 22.89 -5.53
N ASP A 98 -37.44 24.10 -5.04
CA ASP A 98 -36.41 25.12 -4.83
C ASP A 98 -35.39 24.71 -3.75
N LEU A 99 -35.84 24.07 -2.66
CA LEU A 99 -34.98 23.61 -1.57
C LEU A 99 -34.08 22.43 -2.02
N PHE A 100 -34.66 21.50 -2.78
CA PHE A 100 -33.95 20.35 -3.34
C PHE A 100 -33.18 20.65 -4.64
N ASN A 101 -33.20 21.92 -5.08
CA ASN A 101 -32.53 22.43 -6.27
C ASN A 101 -32.91 21.70 -7.57
N LEU A 102 -34.21 21.40 -7.75
CA LEU A 102 -34.71 20.80 -8.99
C LEU A 102 -34.69 21.83 -10.13
N PRO A 103 -34.16 21.49 -11.33
CA PRO A 103 -34.13 22.41 -12.46
C PRO A 103 -35.54 22.83 -12.88
N LYS A 104 -35.83 24.14 -12.87
CA LYS A 104 -37.18 24.71 -13.15
C LYS A 104 -37.80 24.20 -14.45
N ASN A 105 -36.99 24.00 -15.49
CA ASN A 105 -37.45 23.56 -16.81
C ASN A 105 -37.52 22.04 -16.98
N ARG A 106 -37.11 21.24 -15.98
CA ARG A 106 -37.04 19.78 -16.03
C ARG A 106 -37.54 19.08 -14.75
N GLN A 107 -38.35 19.75 -13.93
CA GLN A 107 -38.76 19.23 -12.61
C GLN A 107 -39.53 17.90 -12.69
N ASN A 108 -40.15 17.59 -13.84
CA ASN A 108 -40.96 16.39 -14.01
C ASN A 108 -40.16 15.19 -14.55
N ASP A 109 -38.97 15.44 -15.08
CA ASP A 109 -38.25 14.61 -16.02
C ASP A 109 -36.77 14.47 -15.65
N CYS A 110 -36.35 15.04 -14.52
CA CYS A 110 -35.02 14.83 -13.94
C CYS A 110 -34.99 13.93 -12.68
N LEU A 111 -36.12 13.77 -11.97
CA LEU A 111 -36.18 13.09 -10.68
C LEU A 111 -36.70 11.65 -10.85
N TYR A 112 -35.83 10.66 -10.63
CA TYR A 112 -36.19 9.25 -10.79
C TYR A 112 -36.01 8.46 -9.49
N PRO A 113 -37.04 7.73 -9.01
CA PRO A 113 -36.87 6.81 -7.89
C PRO A 113 -36.02 5.61 -8.30
N ILE A 114 -34.97 5.31 -7.53
CA ILE A 114 -34.05 4.21 -7.82
C ILE A 114 -34.10 3.10 -6.76
N LYS A 115 -34.58 3.39 -5.55
CA LYS A 115 -34.60 2.41 -4.47
C LYS A 115 -35.61 2.78 -3.39
N ASN A 116 -36.24 1.76 -2.81
CA ASN A 116 -37.09 1.84 -1.63
C ASN A 116 -36.68 0.71 -0.67
N ILE A 117 -36.26 1.05 0.55
CA ILE A 117 -35.86 0.10 1.58
C ILE A 117 -36.62 0.41 2.87
N SER A 118 -37.37 -0.56 3.37
CA SER A 118 -38.06 -0.45 4.66
C SER A 118 -37.66 -1.57 5.61
N ASN A 119 -37.58 -1.24 6.90
CA ASN A 119 -37.38 -2.22 7.99
C ASN A 119 -38.54 -2.22 9.01
N GLY A 120 -39.67 -1.58 8.67
CA GLY A 120 -40.83 -1.42 9.55
C GLY A 120 -40.72 -0.27 10.56
N LYS A 121 -39.51 0.25 10.83
CA LYS A 121 -39.29 1.44 11.67
C LYS A 121 -38.97 2.69 10.86
N VAL A 122 -38.36 2.51 9.70
CA VAL A 122 -38.03 3.57 8.77
C VAL A 122 -38.22 3.07 7.34
N ASN A 123 -38.64 3.97 6.46
CA ASN A 123 -38.69 3.75 5.03
C ASN A 123 -37.75 4.76 4.33
N HIS A 124 -36.71 4.25 3.68
CA HIS A 124 -35.72 5.03 2.93
C HIS A 124 -36.04 4.99 1.43
N LEU A 125 -36.26 6.16 0.85
CA LEU A 125 -36.61 6.35 -0.55
C LEU A 125 -35.49 7.15 -1.23
N TYR A 126 -34.88 6.58 -2.26
CA TYR A 126 -33.72 7.15 -2.93
C TYR A 126 -34.09 7.60 -4.33
N PHE A 127 -33.71 8.82 -4.68
CA PHE A 127 -33.97 9.44 -5.97
C PHE A 127 -32.67 9.89 -6.62
N GLN A 128 -32.57 9.71 -7.93
CA GLN A 128 -31.41 10.05 -8.74
C GLN A 128 -31.79 11.12 -9.76
N MET A 129 -30.92 12.11 -9.94
CA MET A 129 -31.01 13.02 -11.07
C MET A 129 -30.61 12.28 -12.35
N ILE A 130 -31.48 12.28 -13.35
CA ILE A 130 -31.21 11.75 -14.69
C ILE A 130 -31.51 12.86 -15.69
N MET A 131 -30.58 13.15 -16.61
CA MET A 131 -30.81 14.08 -17.72
C MET A 131 -30.68 13.32 -19.03
N ASP A 132 -31.72 13.38 -19.86
CA ASP A 132 -31.74 12.78 -21.19
C ASP A 132 -31.36 11.27 -21.18
N GLY A 133 -31.81 10.55 -20.13
CA GLY A 133 -31.54 9.13 -19.92
C GLY A 133 -30.19 8.80 -19.28
N VAL A 134 -29.35 9.81 -18.97
CA VAL A 134 -28.03 9.63 -18.36
C VAL A 134 -28.06 10.09 -16.89
N PRO A 135 -27.64 9.25 -15.93
CA PRO A 135 -27.57 9.64 -14.53
C PRO A 135 -26.49 10.70 -14.29
N VAL A 136 -26.79 11.67 -13.42
CA VAL A 136 -25.80 12.65 -12.96
C VAL A 136 -25.09 12.08 -11.73
N ARG A 137 -23.77 11.92 -11.79
CA ARG A 137 -22.96 11.30 -10.72
C ARG A 137 -23.11 12.09 -9.42
N ASN A 138 -23.35 11.36 -8.32
CA ASN A 138 -23.50 11.89 -6.95
C ASN A 138 -24.64 12.92 -6.77
N ALA A 139 -25.63 12.95 -7.67
CA ALA A 139 -26.79 13.83 -7.61
C ALA A 139 -28.02 13.05 -7.13
N THR A 140 -28.10 12.77 -5.83
CA THR A 140 -29.22 12.05 -5.22
C THR A 140 -29.99 12.90 -4.22
N ILE A 141 -31.26 12.55 -4.01
CA ILE A 141 -32.10 13.03 -2.93
C ILE A 141 -32.66 11.80 -2.23
N ASP A 142 -32.51 11.75 -0.91
CA ASP A 142 -32.98 10.64 -0.10
C ASP A 142 -34.03 11.14 0.90
N ILE A 143 -35.17 10.47 0.97
CA ILE A 143 -36.28 10.78 1.88
C ILE A 143 -36.44 9.64 2.87
N HIS A 144 -36.55 9.98 4.15
CA HIS A 144 -36.68 9.01 5.23
C HIS A 144 -37.98 9.24 5.99
N LEU A 145 -38.87 8.24 5.93
CA LEU A 145 -40.16 8.26 6.59
C LEU A 145 -40.10 7.44 7.88
N ASN A 146 -40.70 7.94 8.95
CA ASN A 146 -40.98 7.16 10.16
C ASN A 146 -42.17 6.19 9.95
N PRO A 147 -42.56 5.37 10.93
CA PRO A 147 -43.67 4.42 10.79
C PRO A 147 -45.02 5.09 10.51
N ASP A 148 -45.20 6.34 10.93
CA ASP A 148 -46.41 7.13 10.72
C ASP A 148 -46.45 7.81 9.34
N GLY A 149 -45.44 7.55 8.48
CA GLY A 149 -45.35 8.14 7.14
C GLY A 149 -44.89 9.60 7.12
N VAL A 150 -44.35 10.11 8.22
CA VAL A 150 -43.81 11.48 8.32
C VAL A 150 -42.37 11.53 7.84
N VAL A 151 -42.02 12.53 7.02
CA VAL A 151 -40.63 12.80 6.64
C VAL A 151 -39.86 13.31 7.85
N THR A 152 -38.85 12.56 8.29
CA THR A 152 -38.03 12.92 9.46
C THR A 152 -36.61 13.34 9.13
N LEU A 153 -36.12 12.94 7.96
CA LEU A 153 -34.81 13.31 7.43
C LEU A 153 -34.89 13.34 5.90
N ALA A 154 -34.33 14.38 5.30
CA ALA A 154 -34.06 14.44 3.88
C ALA A 154 -32.58 14.75 3.66
N ASN A 155 -31.94 14.01 2.76
CA ASN A 155 -30.52 14.17 2.42
C ASN A 155 -30.36 14.51 0.94
N GLY A 156 -29.41 15.38 0.64
CA GLY A 156 -29.03 15.72 -0.71
C GLY A 156 -29.94 16.72 -1.40
N SER A 157 -29.40 17.30 -2.47
CA SER A 157 -30.06 18.16 -3.43
C SER A 157 -29.29 18.07 -4.75
N PHE A 158 -29.96 18.40 -5.85
CA PHE A 158 -29.33 18.28 -7.17
C PHE A 158 -28.29 19.38 -7.40
N PRO A 159 -27.19 19.10 -8.12
CA PRO A 159 -26.29 20.13 -8.58
C PRO A 159 -26.95 20.97 -9.68
N THR A 160 -26.51 22.22 -9.83
CA THR A 160 -26.91 23.05 -10.97
C THR A 160 -26.10 22.62 -12.19
N ILE A 161 -26.79 22.28 -13.29
CA ILE A 161 -26.20 21.92 -14.57
C ILE A 161 -26.78 22.84 -15.64
N GLU A 162 -25.96 23.76 -16.13
CA GLU A 162 -26.30 24.73 -17.17
C GLU A 162 -25.89 24.23 -18.55
N GLU A 163 -24.68 23.65 -18.67
CA GLU A 163 -24.12 23.20 -19.94
C GLU A 163 -23.37 21.86 -19.81
N ILE A 164 -23.52 20.99 -20.81
CA ILE A 164 -22.67 19.81 -21.00
C ILE A 164 -21.64 20.14 -22.09
N THR A 165 -20.36 20.19 -21.73
CA THR A 165 -19.32 20.81 -22.57
C THR A 165 -18.56 19.83 -23.47
N ASN A 166 -19.02 18.57 -23.60
CA ASN A 166 -18.34 17.54 -24.39
C ASN A 166 -19.31 16.56 -25.07
N THR A 167 -18.79 15.82 -26.04
CA THR A 167 -19.51 14.75 -26.76
C THR A 167 -19.04 13.37 -26.32
N ILE A 168 -19.76 12.32 -26.73
CA ILE A 168 -19.38 10.93 -26.46
C ILE A 168 -18.65 10.41 -27.70
N GLU A 169 -17.33 10.24 -27.61
CA GLU A 169 -16.49 9.70 -28.68
C GLU A 169 -15.91 8.33 -28.31
N LEU A 170 -15.75 8.06 -27.03
CA LEU A 170 -15.24 6.80 -26.50
C LEU A 170 -16.37 5.82 -26.22
N SER A 171 -16.09 4.53 -26.43
CA SER A 171 -16.89 3.44 -25.92
C SER A 171 -16.56 3.12 -24.46
N LYS A 172 -17.47 2.44 -23.77
CA LYS A 172 -17.22 1.94 -22.41
C LYS A 172 -15.98 1.04 -22.32
N TYR A 173 -15.66 0.27 -23.37
CA TYR A 173 -14.49 -0.61 -23.40
C TYR A 173 -13.18 0.17 -23.52
N GLN A 174 -13.16 1.25 -24.31
CA GLN A 174 -12.01 2.16 -24.36
C GLN A 174 -11.80 2.84 -23.00
N ALA A 175 -12.87 3.27 -22.34
CA ALA A 175 -12.80 3.83 -20.99
C ALA A 175 -12.24 2.83 -19.96
N ILE A 176 -12.70 1.57 -19.97
CA ILE A 176 -12.13 0.50 -19.13
C ILE A 176 -10.64 0.30 -19.41
N GLY A 177 -10.23 0.30 -20.69
CA GLY A 177 -8.82 0.19 -21.07
C GLY A 177 -7.96 1.33 -20.54
N ILE A 178 -8.46 2.57 -20.64
CA ILE A 178 -7.81 3.77 -20.08
C ILE A 178 -7.72 3.67 -18.55
N ALA A 179 -8.82 3.32 -17.90
CA ALA A 179 -8.91 3.17 -16.45
C ALA A 179 -7.93 2.10 -15.93
N LYS A 180 -7.88 0.93 -16.57
CA LYS A 180 -6.93 -0.14 -16.24
C LYS A 180 -5.48 0.33 -16.34
N LYS A 181 -5.15 1.09 -17.39
CA LYS A 181 -3.79 1.61 -17.63
C LYS A 181 -3.39 2.64 -16.57
N VAL A 182 -4.24 3.62 -16.26
CA VAL A 182 -3.90 4.66 -15.29
C VAL A 182 -3.81 4.11 -13.86
N ALA A 183 -4.66 3.14 -13.51
CA ALA A 183 -4.62 2.44 -12.23
C ALA A 183 -3.50 1.37 -12.14
N LYS A 184 -2.71 1.18 -13.21
CA LYS A 184 -1.62 0.20 -13.32
C LYS A 184 -2.06 -1.24 -12.98
N ILE A 185 -3.29 -1.60 -13.36
CA ILE A 185 -3.88 -2.90 -13.04
C ILE A 185 -3.35 -3.95 -14.01
N ASN A 186 -2.59 -4.91 -13.48
CA ASN A 186 -2.09 -6.06 -14.23
C ASN A 186 -3.14 -7.17 -14.26
N LYS A 187 -3.82 -7.41 -13.14
CA LYS A 187 -4.77 -8.52 -13.00
C LYS A 187 -6.07 -8.08 -12.33
N LEU A 188 -7.20 -8.50 -12.90
CA LEU A 188 -8.54 -8.24 -12.38
C LEU A 188 -9.04 -9.45 -11.56
N ARG A 189 -9.82 -9.18 -10.51
CA ARG A 189 -10.51 -10.19 -9.67
C ARG A 189 -11.88 -10.56 -10.24
N ALA A 190 -12.50 -9.61 -10.94
CA ALA A 190 -13.83 -9.74 -11.52
C ALA A 190 -13.92 -8.95 -12.83
N ILE A 191 -15.00 -9.17 -13.58
CA ILE A 191 -15.25 -8.45 -14.83
C ILE A 191 -15.49 -6.97 -14.51
N PRO A 192 -14.71 -6.04 -15.10
CA PRO A 192 -14.91 -4.61 -14.88
C PRO A 192 -16.12 -4.12 -15.67
N ASP A 193 -16.74 -3.04 -15.22
CA ASP A 193 -17.82 -2.36 -15.95
C ASP A 193 -17.58 -0.85 -15.98
N ALA A 194 -18.19 -0.18 -16.95
CA ALA A 194 -18.16 1.26 -17.05
C ALA A 194 -19.53 1.80 -17.50
N LYS A 195 -20.06 2.76 -16.73
CA LYS A 195 -21.37 3.36 -16.97
C LYS A 195 -21.24 4.83 -17.29
N LEU A 196 -21.93 5.26 -18.34
CA LEU A 196 -21.98 6.66 -18.72
C LEU A 196 -22.73 7.46 -17.65
N ASN A 197 -22.13 8.55 -17.19
CA ASN A 197 -22.69 9.50 -16.25
C ASN A 197 -22.42 10.93 -16.73
N ILE A 198 -23.25 11.86 -16.29
CA ILE A 198 -22.95 13.29 -16.33
C ILE A 198 -22.21 13.65 -15.03
N VAL A 199 -21.06 14.28 -15.14
CA VAL A 199 -20.23 14.67 -14.00
C VAL A 199 -20.19 16.20 -13.96
N SER A 200 -20.77 16.77 -12.90
CA SER A 200 -20.73 18.21 -12.66
C SER A 200 -19.28 18.68 -12.47
N THR A 201 -18.96 19.81 -13.09
CA THR A 201 -17.71 20.56 -12.96
C THR A 201 -18.00 21.97 -12.43
N GLU A 202 -16.99 22.82 -12.34
CA GLU A 202 -17.14 24.18 -11.79
C GLU A 202 -18.07 25.07 -12.64
N ASN A 203 -18.73 26.02 -11.97
CA ASN A 203 -19.56 27.07 -12.58
C ASN A 203 -20.74 26.53 -13.42
N GLY A 204 -21.43 25.49 -12.93
CA GLY A 204 -22.63 24.96 -13.60
C GLY A 204 -22.34 24.11 -14.85
N ASN A 205 -21.08 23.92 -15.21
CA ASN A 205 -20.70 23.04 -16.31
C ASN A 205 -20.78 21.57 -15.90
N ALA A 206 -20.89 20.70 -16.88
CA ALA A 206 -20.80 19.27 -16.70
C ALA A 206 -20.18 18.58 -17.91
N LYS A 207 -19.75 17.33 -17.71
CA LYS A 207 -19.18 16.48 -18.76
C LYS A 207 -19.82 15.10 -18.76
N MET A 208 -20.06 14.56 -19.93
CA MET A 208 -20.27 13.13 -20.14
C MET A 208 -18.96 12.38 -19.84
N ALA A 209 -19.02 11.40 -18.96
CA ALA A 209 -17.88 10.59 -18.57
C ALA A 209 -18.29 9.15 -18.23
N TYR A 210 -17.40 8.21 -18.47
CA TYR A 210 -17.55 6.83 -18.02
C TYR A 210 -17.02 6.67 -16.60
N VAL A 211 -17.87 6.22 -15.68
CA VAL A 211 -17.45 5.76 -14.35
C VAL A 211 -17.09 4.29 -14.48
N ALA A 212 -15.79 4.00 -14.57
CA ALA A 212 -15.25 2.66 -14.68
C ALA A 212 -14.92 2.09 -13.30
N GLN A 213 -15.47 0.91 -12.99
CA GLN A 213 -15.23 0.18 -11.75
C GLN A 213 -14.41 -1.07 -12.05
N LEU A 214 -13.23 -1.18 -11.45
CA LEU A 214 -12.25 -2.23 -11.72
C LEU A 214 -11.84 -2.93 -10.43
N PRO A 215 -12.45 -4.10 -10.13
CA PRO A 215 -11.99 -4.96 -9.04
C PRO A 215 -10.64 -5.58 -9.41
N ALA A 216 -9.54 -5.06 -8.88
CA ALA A 216 -8.17 -5.43 -9.24
C ALA A 216 -7.50 -6.35 -8.22
N GLN A 217 -6.88 -7.44 -8.68
CA GLN A 217 -6.08 -8.37 -7.87
C GLN A 217 -4.65 -7.85 -7.71
N ASP A 218 -4.13 -7.21 -8.76
CA ASP A 218 -2.78 -6.66 -8.80
C ASP A 218 -2.81 -5.31 -9.55
N PRO A 219 -2.60 -4.18 -8.85
CA PRO A 219 -2.56 -4.06 -7.38
C PRO A 219 -3.93 -4.37 -6.77
N ILE A 220 -3.96 -4.84 -5.52
CA ILE A 220 -5.22 -5.10 -4.82
C ILE A 220 -6.00 -3.79 -4.60
N GLY A 221 -7.24 -3.73 -5.07
CA GLY A 221 -8.07 -2.55 -4.86
C GLY A 221 -9.35 -2.51 -5.69
N ASP A 222 -10.42 -1.95 -5.13
CA ASP A 222 -11.67 -1.68 -5.85
C ASP A 222 -11.57 -0.27 -6.44
N TRP A 223 -11.12 -0.20 -7.69
CA TRP A 223 -10.79 1.08 -8.32
C TRP A 223 -12.03 1.69 -8.97
N GLU A 224 -12.30 2.96 -8.68
CA GLU A 224 -13.22 3.80 -9.43
C GLU A 224 -12.42 4.85 -10.22
N VAL A 225 -12.57 4.84 -11.55
CA VAL A 225 -11.93 5.81 -12.44
C VAL A 225 -12.99 6.47 -13.30
N VAL A 226 -13.05 7.80 -13.27
CA VAL A 226 -13.95 8.60 -14.11
C VAL A 226 -13.18 9.13 -15.30
N VAL A 227 -13.58 8.67 -16.49
CA VAL A 227 -12.89 8.93 -17.76
C VAL A 227 -13.79 9.81 -18.64
N ASP A 228 -13.31 10.99 -19.03
CA ASP A 228 -14.01 11.90 -19.97
C ASP A 228 -14.38 11.15 -21.26
N ALA A 229 -15.67 11.19 -21.63
CA ALA A 229 -16.20 10.40 -22.73
C ALA A 229 -15.75 10.88 -24.11
N GLN A 230 -15.15 12.07 -24.25
CA GLN A 230 -14.66 12.60 -25.51
C GLN A 230 -13.17 12.27 -25.72
N ASN A 231 -12.34 12.61 -24.73
CA ASN A 231 -10.89 12.63 -24.92
C ASN A 231 -10.13 11.63 -24.03
N GLY A 232 -10.80 10.95 -23.10
CA GLY A 232 -10.18 9.96 -22.22
C GLY A 232 -9.38 10.55 -21.05
N SER A 233 -9.44 11.86 -20.82
CA SER A 233 -8.83 12.49 -19.65
C SER A 233 -9.45 11.97 -18.35
N ILE A 234 -8.64 11.88 -17.30
CA ILE A 234 -9.07 11.34 -16.01
C ILE A 234 -9.64 12.48 -15.16
N LEU A 235 -10.93 12.41 -14.84
CA LEU A 235 -11.61 13.39 -13.99
C LEU A 235 -11.53 12.99 -12.51
N TYR A 236 -11.43 11.69 -12.22
CA TYR A 236 -11.35 11.14 -10.86
C TYR A 236 -10.71 9.76 -10.88
N LEU A 237 -9.93 9.44 -9.86
CA LEU A 237 -9.33 8.13 -9.64
C LEU A 237 -9.27 7.88 -8.14
N ASN A 238 -9.90 6.79 -7.68
CA ASN A 238 -9.84 6.36 -6.29
C ASN A 238 -9.74 4.84 -6.19
N ASN A 239 -9.09 4.37 -5.13
CA ASN A 239 -9.18 2.99 -4.68
C ASN A 239 -10.07 2.97 -3.44
N GLU A 240 -11.25 2.38 -3.55
CA GLU A 240 -12.27 2.32 -2.49
C GLU A 240 -11.92 1.30 -1.38
N MET A 241 -10.85 0.52 -1.55
CA MET A 241 -10.43 -0.46 -0.55
C MET A 241 -9.74 0.23 0.64
N ASN A 242 -10.28 0.02 1.84
CA ASN A 242 -9.68 0.48 3.09
C ASN A 242 -8.71 -0.57 3.65
N PHE A 243 -7.52 -0.13 4.02
CA PHE A 243 -6.53 -0.96 4.70
C PHE A 243 -6.71 -0.84 6.21
N LYS A 244 -6.62 -1.97 6.91
CA LYS A 244 -6.78 -2.05 8.35
C LYS A 244 -5.49 -2.49 9.02
N THR A 245 -5.39 -2.21 10.31
CA THR A 245 -4.38 -2.82 11.18
C THR A 245 -5.09 -3.78 12.12
N GLY A 246 -4.75 -5.06 12.02
CA GLY A 246 -5.22 -6.10 12.93
C GLY A 246 -4.25 -6.31 14.10
N LEU A 247 -4.47 -7.37 14.85
CA LEU A 247 -3.60 -7.78 15.96
C LEU A 247 -3.29 -9.27 15.86
N GLY A 248 -2.02 -9.66 16.02
CA GLY A 248 -1.57 -11.04 15.85
C GLY A 248 -0.60 -11.49 16.94
N ALA A 249 -0.69 -12.77 17.35
CA ALA A 249 0.30 -13.37 18.25
C ALA A 249 1.49 -13.91 17.45
N VAL A 250 2.71 -13.43 17.73
CA VAL A 250 3.91 -13.76 16.95
C VAL A 250 5.15 -13.90 17.83
N TYR A 251 6.16 -14.62 17.33
CA TYR A 251 7.54 -14.42 17.77
C TYR A 251 8.14 -13.29 16.93
N VAL A 252 8.37 -12.11 17.48
CA VAL A 252 8.90 -10.96 16.68
C VAL A 252 10.22 -11.24 15.95
N THR A 253 11.00 -12.22 16.43
CA THR A 253 12.21 -12.70 15.77
C THR A 253 12.15 -14.22 15.61
N ASN A 254 12.37 -14.94 16.71
CA ASN A 254 12.24 -16.39 16.77
C ASN A 254 12.06 -16.89 18.22
N PRO A 255 11.65 -18.17 18.40
CA PRO A 255 11.38 -18.74 19.72
C PRO A 255 12.58 -18.81 20.67
N LEU A 256 13.83 -18.69 20.20
CA LEU A 256 15.00 -18.71 21.07
C LEU A 256 15.31 -17.33 21.66
N LYS A 257 14.88 -16.26 20.99
CA LYS A 257 15.25 -14.88 21.34
C LYS A 257 14.11 -14.05 21.93
N CYS A 258 12.87 -14.45 21.70
CA CYS A 258 11.72 -13.71 22.20
C CYS A 258 10.61 -14.64 22.70
N GLN A 259 9.80 -14.09 23.60
CA GLN A 259 8.51 -14.66 23.95
C GLN A 259 7.47 -14.19 22.93
N ILE A 260 6.32 -14.85 22.92
CA ILE A 260 5.20 -14.45 22.09
C ILE A 260 4.69 -13.08 22.56
N THR A 261 4.54 -12.16 21.62
CA THR A 261 3.91 -10.85 21.83
C THR A 261 2.70 -10.70 20.90
N GLN A 262 1.84 -9.74 21.21
CA GLN A 262 0.74 -9.36 20.33
C GLN A 262 1.17 -8.13 19.53
N GLU A 263 1.39 -8.32 18.24
CA GLU A 263 1.90 -7.30 17.34
C GLU A 263 0.82 -6.81 16.37
N PRO A 264 0.91 -5.55 15.92
CA PRO A 264 0.08 -5.06 14.83
C PRO A 264 0.26 -5.89 13.55
N LEU A 265 -0.85 -6.20 12.89
CA LEU A 265 -0.87 -6.78 11.56
C LEU A 265 -1.23 -5.67 10.57
N HIS A 266 -0.22 -4.96 10.09
CA HIS A 266 -0.41 -3.82 9.20
C HIS A 266 -0.86 -4.24 7.80
N HIS A 267 -1.58 -3.35 7.12
CA HIS A 267 -1.95 -3.48 5.71
C HIS A 267 -2.95 -4.59 5.38
N LEU A 268 -3.77 -5.04 6.34
CA LEU A 268 -4.86 -5.99 6.09
C LEU A 268 -5.89 -5.40 5.13
N THR A 269 -6.38 -6.22 4.21
CA THR A 269 -7.45 -5.85 3.26
C THR A 269 -8.73 -6.64 3.48
N THR A 270 -8.66 -7.71 4.27
CA THR A 270 -9.79 -8.59 4.61
C THR A 270 -9.73 -8.99 6.08
N ASN A 271 -10.74 -9.72 6.55
CA ASN A 271 -10.77 -10.38 7.86
C ASN A 271 -9.93 -11.67 7.91
N THR A 272 -9.10 -11.92 6.89
CA THR A 272 -8.14 -13.03 6.83
C THR A 272 -6.73 -12.46 6.81
N LEU A 273 -5.70 -13.30 6.82
CA LEU A 273 -4.29 -12.90 6.62
C LEU A 273 -3.97 -12.57 5.14
N THR A 274 -4.81 -11.73 4.55
CA THR A 274 -4.65 -11.13 3.23
C THR A 274 -4.50 -9.63 3.40
N GLY A 275 -3.43 -9.08 2.82
CA GLY A 275 -3.11 -7.68 2.89
C GLY A 275 -2.63 -7.10 1.58
N LYS A 276 -2.19 -5.85 1.68
CA LYS A 276 -1.67 -5.08 0.55
C LYS A 276 -0.38 -5.70 -0.03
N TRP A 277 0.51 -6.18 0.84
CA TRP A 277 1.85 -6.65 0.49
C TRP A 277 1.99 -8.16 0.48
N VAL A 278 1.07 -8.89 1.13
CA VAL A 278 1.16 -10.34 1.26
C VAL A 278 -0.21 -10.98 1.37
N THR A 279 -0.34 -12.16 0.78
CA THR A 279 -1.46 -13.08 1.00
C THR A 279 -0.90 -14.37 1.56
N ILE A 280 -1.33 -14.75 2.76
CA ILE A 280 -0.90 -16.00 3.39
C ILE A 280 -1.82 -17.15 2.95
N LYS A 281 -1.21 -18.29 2.63
CA LYS A 281 -1.88 -19.56 2.41
C LYS A 281 -1.33 -20.60 3.39
N ASN A 282 -2.22 -21.33 4.03
CA ASN A 282 -1.89 -22.48 4.85
C ASN A 282 -2.14 -23.78 4.07
N GLU A 283 -1.14 -24.66 3.98
CA GLU A 283 -1.30 -25.95 3.30
C GLU A 283 -1.88 -27.06 4.19
N LYS A 284 -1.91 -26.87 5.52
CA LYS A 284 -2.44 -27.86 6.48
C LYS A 284 -3.91 -27.63 6.86
N SER A 285 -4.38 -26.40 6.78
CA SER A 285 -5.75 -26.01 7.14
C SER A 285 -6.23 -24.84 6.28
N PRO A 286 -7.53 -24.54 6.24
CA PRO A 286 -8.01 -23.26 5.73
C PRO A 286 -7.27 -22.09 6.40
N THR A 287 -7.12 -20.96 5.70
CA THR A 287 -6.48 -19.77 6.25
C THR A 287 -7.29 -19.17 7.40
N SER A 288 -6.59 -18.60 8.37
CA SER A 288 -7.20 -17.90 9.50
C SER A 288 -8.20 -16.81 9.07
N VAL A 289 -9.35 -16.76 9.76
CA VAL A 289 -10.43 -15.75 9.59
C VAL A 289 -10.79 -15.18 10.97
N SER A 290 -10.91 -13.86 11.08
CA SER A 290 -11.28 -13.16 12.31
C SER A 290 -12.09 -11.89 12.02
N GLU A 291 -13.36 -11.85 12.42
CA GLU A 291 -14.25 -10.69 12.22
C GLU A 291 -13.80 -9.41 12.94
N GLU A 292 -13.02 -9.55 14.02
CA GLU A 292 -12.43 -8.42 14.75
C GLU A 292 -11.02 -8.06 14.28
N ASP A 293 -10.53 -8.68 13.19
CA ASP A 293 -9.16 -8.55 12.70
C ASP A 293 -8.10 -8.93 13.77
N LYS A 294 -8.48 -9.80 14.74
CA LYS A 294 -7.63 -10.34 15.82
C LYS A 294 -7.28 -11.79 15.55
N HIS A 295 -6.06 -12.05 15.13
CA HIS A 295 -5.52 -13.37 14.81
C HIS A 295 -4.59 -13.86 15.94
N ILE A 296 -5.17 -14.18 17.10
CA ILE A 296 -4.44 -14.59 18.30
C ILE A 296 -4.56 -16.10 18.47
N TYR A 297 -3.46 -16.81 18.24
CA TYR A 297 -3.38 -18.27 18.34
C TYR A 297 -2.22 -18.68 19.25
N THR A 298 -2.29 -19.89 19.79
CA THR A 298 -1.15 -20.50 20.49
C THR A 298 -0.24 -21.21 19.48
N PRO A 299 1.05 -21.45 19.78
CA PRO A 299 1.99 -22.10 18.87
C PRO A 299 1.60 -23.52 18.42
N GLU A 300 0.65 -24.17 19.07
CA GLU A 300 0.12 -25.48 18.67
C GLU A 300 -0.83 -25.37 17.46
N SER A 301 -1.39 -24.19 17.21
CA SER A 301 -2.24 -23.93 16.05
C SER A 301 -1.41 -23.71 14.80
N THR A 302 -1.81 -24.31 13.68
CA THR A 302 -1.25 -24.02 12.35
C THR A 302 -1.44 -22.55 11.95
N HIS A 303 -2.45 -21.87 12.50
CA HIS A 303 -2.67 -20.46 12.23
C HIS A 303 -1.61 -19.55 12.85
N PHE A 304 -0.92 -19.99 13.91
CA PHE A 304 0.13 -19.17 14.53
C PHE A 304 1.26 -18.85 13.55
N ASP A 305 1.65 -19.83 12.73
CA ASP A 305 2.71 -19.66 11.73
C ASP A 305 2.25 -18.78 10.56
N GLU A 306 0.95 -18.75 10.24
CA GLU A 306 0.39 -17.79 9.28
C GLU A 306 0.54 -16.34 9.78
N VAL A 307 0.23 -16.11 11.05
CA VAL A 307 0.25 -14.77 11.68
C VAL A 307 1.68 -14.25 11.74
N GLY A 308 2.63 -15.10 12.17
CA GLY A 308 4.05 -14.78 12.13
C GLY A 308 4.51 -14.39 10.74
N MET A 309 4.20 -15.23 9.73
CA MET A 309 4.61 -14.97 8.35
C MET A 309 4.03 -13.67 7.79
N TYR A 310 2.77 -13.36 8.08
CA TYR A 310 2.16 -12.09 7.69
C TYR A 310 2.91 -10.90 8.29
N ASN A 311 3.18 -10.95 9.60
CA ASN A 311 3.91 -9.90 10.30
C ASN A 311 5.34 -9.73 9.76
N TYR A 312 6.06 -10.83 9.51
CA TYR A 312 7.43 -10.75 9.00
C TYR A 312 7.47 -10.13 7.60
N ILE A 313 6.61 -10.59 6.68
CA ILE A 313 6.64 -10.11 5.29
C ILE A 313 6.24 -8.64 5.19
N THR A 314 5.25 -8.20 5.97
CA THR A 314 4.89 -6.78 6.03
C THR A 314 6.02 -5.93 6.62
N THR A 315 6.71 -6.42 7.65
CA THR A 315 7.87 -5.74 8.27
C THR A 315 9.03 -5.53 7.29
N ILE A 316 9.45 -6.58 6.57
CA ILE A 316 10.55 -6.46 5.60
C ILE A 316 10.15 -5.65 4.37
N HIS A 317 8.89 -5.73 3.94
CA HIS A 317 8.37 -4.86 2.89
C HIS A 317 8.48 -3.38 3.29
N ASP A 318 7.99 -3.03 4.48
CA ASP A 318 8.02 -1.66 4.99
C ASP A 318 9.47 -1.17 5.19
N PHE A 319 10.40 -2.05 5.57
CA PHE A 319 11.83 -1.74 5.59
C PHE A 319 12.34 -1.33 4.21
N PHE A 320 12.10 -2.11 3.15
CA PHE A 320 12.53 -1.74 1.80
C PHE A 320 11.79 -0.51 1.26
N ALA A 321 10.51 -0.33 1.58
CA ALA A 321 9.75 0.86 1.24
C ALA A 321 10.36 2.12 1.88
N SER A 322 10.89 2.01 3.11
CA SER A 322 11.61 3.10 3.79
C SER A 322 12.92 3.49 3.08
N LEU A 323 13.54 2.57 2.34
CA LEU A 323 14.69 2.81 1.46
C LEU A 323 14.28 3.37 0.08
N GLY A 324 12.98 3.58 -0.14
CA GLY A 324 12.42 4.12 -1.38
C GLY A 324 12.08 3.06 -2.43
N HIS A 325 12.12 1.77 -2.08
CA HIS A 325 11.75 0.71 -3.00
C HIS A 325 10.24 0.67 -3.24
N LYS A 326 9.83 0.57 -4.51
CA LYS A 326 8.41 0.45 -4.92
C LYS A 326 8.13 -0.72 -5.87
N GLY A 327 9.18 -1.45 -6.28
CA GLY A 327 9.05 -2.56 -7.24
C GLY A 327 8.27 -3.75 -6.71
N MET A 328 8.12 -3.81 -5.38
CA MET A 328 7.41 -4.83 -4.63
C MET A 328 6.10 -4.33 -4.00
N ASP A 329 5.55 -3.18 -4.41
CA ASP A 329 4.24 -2.63 -3.95
C ASP A 329 3.04 -3.43 -4.50
N LYS A 330 3.08 -4.75 -4.32
CA LYS A 330 2.11 -5.73 -4.78
C LYS A 330 2.10 -6.93 -3.83
N SER A 331 0.97 -7.62 -3.76
CA SER A 331 0.85 -8.78 -2.88
C SER A 331 1.70 -9.96 -3.38
N ILE A 332 2.56 -10.50 -2.52
CA ILE A 332 3.25 -11.78 -2.74
C ILE A 332 2.50 -12.92 -2.03
N LEU A 333 2.27 -14.03 -2.76
CA LEU A 333 1.68 -15.22 -2.16
C LEU A 333 2.73 -15.90 -1.27
N SER A 334 2.43 -16.11 0.00
CA SER A 334 3.34 -16.79 0.93
C SER A 334 2.67 -17.98 1.57
N VAL A 335 3.31 -19.13 1.45
CA VAL A 335 2.75 -20.43 1.80
C VAL A 335 3.48 -20.98 3.01
N VAL A 336 2.74 -21.19 4.09
CA VAL A 336 3.25 -21.85 5.31
C VAL A 336 2.83 -23.32 5.35
N HIS A 337 3.59 -24.11 6.10
CA HIS A 337 3.47 -25.57 6.16
C HIS A 337 3.64 -26.24 4.80
N HIS A 338 4.54 -25.70 3.98
CA HIS A 338 4.73 -26.15 2.62
C HIS A 338 5.28 -27.58 2.56
N GLY A 339 4.58 -28.45 1.85
CA GLY A 339 4.97 -29.86 1.69
C GLY A 339 4.98 -30.65 2.99
N THR A 340 5.52 -31.87 2.93
CA THR A 340 5.58 -32.78 4.10
C THR A 340 6.99 -32.82 4.66
N ASN A 341 7.17 -32.39 5.91
CA ASN A 341 8.47 -32.37 6.62
C ASN A 341 9.59 -31.75 5.76
N TYR A 342 9.26 -30.68 5.03
CA TYR A 342 10.15 -30.07 4.04
C TYR A 342 11.22 -29.22 4.76
N ASP A 343 12.47 -29.64 4.68
CA ASP A 343 13.66 -28.97 5.27
C ASP A 343 14.13 -27.78 4.41
N ASN A 344 13.22 -26.92 3.97
CA ASN A 344 13.63 -25.72 3.23
C ASN A 344 12.58 -24.60 3.22
N ALA A 345 13.04 -23.40 2.89
CA ALA A 345 12.24 -22.26 2.45
C ALA A 345 12.80 -21.76 1.11
N PHE A 346 11.96 -21.09 0.32
CA PHE A 346 12.41 -20.48 -0.93
C PHE A 346 11.45 -19.40 -1.44
N PHE A 347 12.01 -18.43 -2.16
CA PHE A 347 11.29 -17.59 -3.11
C PHE A 347 11.36 -18.14 -4.54
N SER A 348 10.21 -18.22 -5.21
CA SER A 348 10.07 -18.58 -6.63
C SER A 348 9.73 -17.35 -7.45
N ALA A 349 10.70 -16.83 -8.20
CA ALA A 349 10.52 -15.66 -9.07
C ALA A 349 9.47 -15.89 -10.17
N TRP A 350 9.39 -17.12 -10.71
CA TRP A 350 8.44 -17.47 -11.77
C TRP A 350 7.00 -17.58 -11.27
N GLU A 351 6.79 -17.99 -10.02
CA GLU A 351 5.45 -18.07 -9.42
C GLU A 351 5.09 -16.81 -8.62
N ASN A 352 6.06 -15.92 -8.38
CA ASN A 352 5.95 -14.80 -7.43
C ASN A 352 5.38 -15.28 -6.07
N LYS A 353 6.01 -16.33 -5.52
CA LYS A 353 5.55 -17.07 -4.34
C LYS A 353 6.70 -17.39 -3.40
N MET A 354 6.44 -17.32 -2.10
CA MET A 354 7.35 -17.80 -1.06
C MET A 354 6.79 -19.05 -0.40
N CYS A 355 7.64 -20.01 -0.08
CA CYS A 355 7.27 -21.28 0.56
C CYS A 355 8.10 -21.52 1.81
N PHE A 356 7.46 -21.99 2.88
CA PHE A 356 8.11 -22.28 4.15
C PHE A 356 7.68 -23.65 4.66
N GLY A 357 8.62 -24.58 4.72
CA GLY A 357 8.38 -25.92 5.23
C GLY A 357 8.37 -26.00 6.76
N ASP A 358 7.81 -27.10 7.27
CA ASP A 358 7.81 -27.41 8.70
C ASP A 358 9.11 -28.06 9.20
N GLY A 359 10.00 -28.44 8.27
CA GLY A 359 11.22 -29.15 8.59
C GLY A 359 11.02 -30.61 9.00
N ASN A 360 12.09 -31.39 8.85
CA ASN A 360 12.31 -32.68 9.46
C ASN A 360 13.52 -32.59 10.40
N LYS A 361 14.68 -32.20 9.86
CA LYS A 361 15.90 -31.91 10.62
C LYS A 361 15.88 -30.49 11.17
N PHE A 362 15.30 -29.56 10.41
CA PHE A 362 15.05 -28.20 10.85
C PHE A 362 13.80 -28.12 11.74
N ASN A 363 13.76 -27.05 12.53
CA ASN A 363 12.51 -26.57 13.11
C ASN A 363 11.65 -25.84 12.06
N PRO A 364 10.35 -25.60 12.32
CA PRO A 364 9.48 -24.90 11.37
C PRO A 364 10.05 -23.55 10.94
N LEU A 365 10.25 -23.38 9.63
CA LEU A 365 10.93 -22.21 9.08
C LEU A 365 10.06 -20.95 9.13
N ALA A 366 8.74 -21.11 9.18
CA ALA A 366 7.80 -20.01 9.35
C ALA A 366 7.87 -19.32 10.73
N ARG A 367 8.68 -19.84 11.67
CA ARG A 367 8.91 -19.26 13.01
C ARG A 367 10.23 -18.49 13.14
N GLU A 368 10.93 -18.28 12.04
CA GLU A 368 12.20 -17.56 12.02
C GLU A 368 12.11 -16.35 11.09
N ALA A 369 12.01 -15.15 11.68
CA ALA A 369 11.88 -13.91 10.92
C ALA A 369 13.06 -13.70 9.97
N SER A 370 14.29 -14.05 10.36
CA SER A 370 15.47 -13.89 9.52
C SER A 370 15.38 -14.71 8.22
N VAL A 371 14.73 -15.88 8.25
CA VAL A 371 14.49 -16.69 7.05
C VAL A 371 13.43 -16.05 6.17
N ALA A 372 12.33 -15.56 6.74
CA ALA A 372 11.33 -14.82 5.97
C ALA A 372 11.91 -13.56 5.30
N TYR A 373 12.77 -12.82 6.00
CA TYR A 373 13.44 -11.63 5.48
C TYR A 373 14.45 -11.96 4.38
N HIS A 374 15.18 -13.07 4.51
CA HIS A 374 16.10 -13.57 3.48
C HIS A 374 15.34 -13.89 2.19
N GLU A 375 14.28 -14.70 2.28
CA GLU A 375 13.48 -15.05 1.10
C GLU A 375 12.80 -13.85 0.44
N TYR A 376 12.29 -12.91 1.24
CA TYR A 376 11.73 -11.66 0.71
C TYR A 376 12.79 -10.80 0.03
N SER A 377 14.03 -10.83 0.54
CA SER A 377 15.13 -10.09 -0.07
C SER A 377 15.46 -10.62 -1.46
N HIS A 378 15.38 -11.94 -1.73
CA HIS A 378 15.47 -12.45 -3.10
C HIS A 378 14.39 -11.86 -4.03
N ALA A 379 13.15 -11.73 -3.53
CA ALA A 379 12.07 -11.11 -4.29
C ALA A 379 12.35 -9.63 -4.60
N MET A 380 12.87 -8.89 -3.62
CA MET A 380 13.32 -7.52 -3.78
C MET A 380 14.44 -7.40 -4.81
N LEU A 381 15.50 -8.22 -4.71
CA LEU A 381 16.62 -8.23 -5.64
C LEU A 381 16.13 -8.48 -7.07
N ASN A 382 15.30 -9.52 -7.26
CA ASN A 382 14.77 -9.89 -8.57
C ASN A 382 13.86 -8.81 -9.18
N SER A 383 13.27 -7.93 -8.37
CA SER A 383 12.51 -6.77 -8.87
C SER A 383 13.38 -5.62 -9.39
N ILE A 384 14.67 -5.61 -9.05
CA ILE A 384 15.65 -4.60 -9.48
C ILE A 384 16.51 -5.14 -10.62
N THR A 385 17.17 -6.27 -10.40
CA THR A 385 18.12 -6.87 -11.34
C THR A 385 18.14 -8.38 -11.20
N TYR A 386 18.21 -9.08 -12.34
CA TYR A 386 18.33 -10.53 -12.34
C TYR A 386 19.79 -10.92 -12.11
N LEU A 387 20.05 -11.67 -11.03
CA LEU A 387 21.36 -12.26 -10.77
C LEU A 387 21.29 -13.76 -11.06
N ALA A 388 22.08 -14.24 -12.01
CA ALA A 388 22.17 -15.67 -12.28
C ALA A 388 22.60 -16.38 -10.98
N TYR A 389 21.82 -17.37 -10.55
CA TYR A 389 22.02 -18.09 -9.30
C TYR A 389 23.13 -19.16 -9.44
N SER A 390 24.33 -18.70 -9.77
CA SER A 390 25.51 -19.53 -10.04
C SER A 390 26.79 -18.73 -9.82
N GLY A 391 27.82 -19.35 -9.22
CA GLY A 391 29.11 -18.72 -8.94
C GLY A 391 28.97 -17.43 -8.13
N GLU A 392 29.89 -16.49 -8.34
CA GLU A 392 29.91 -15.19 -7.62
C GLU A 392 28.62 -14.38 -7.74
N SER A 393 27.90 -14.48 -8.86
CA SER A 393 26.60 -13.81 -9.03
C SER A 393 25.54 -14.36 -8.07
N GLY A 394 25.50 -15.70 -7.91
CA GLY A 394 24.63 -16.33 -6.92
C GLY A 394 25.07 -16.04 -5.49
N ALA A 395 26.39 -16.00 -5.25
CA ALA A 395 26.94 -15.62 -3.95
C ALA A 395 26.62 -14.17 -3.55
N ILE A 396 26.63 -13.22 -4.51
CA ILE A 396 26.16 -11.86 -4.28
C ILE A 396 24.66 -11.89 -3.90
N ASN A 397 23.86 -12.66 -4.61
CA ASN A 397 22.43 -12.80 -4.34
C ASN A 397 22.17 -13.31 -2.90
N GLU A 398 22.82 -14.41 -2.51
CA GLU A 398 22.76 -14.98 -1.15
C GLU A 398 23.27 -14.01 -0.07
N GLY A 399 24.46 -13.45 -0.25
CA GLY A 399 25.06 -12.55 0.73
C GLY A 399 24.27 -11.26 0.92
N GLN A 400 23.61 -10.77 -0.14
CA GLN A 400 22.72 -9.62 -0.05
C GLN A 400 21.44 -9.95 0.73
N ALA A 401 20.85 -11.12 0.48
CA ALA A 401 19.67 -11.58 1.21
C ALA A 401 19.98 -11.78 2.70
N ASP A 402 21.14 -12.36 3.03
CA ASP A 402 21.63 -12.47 4.40
C ASP A 402 21.85 -11.08 5.05
N TYR A 403 22.46 -10.13 4.33
CA TYR A 403 22.69 -8.77 4.86
C TYR A 403 21.39 -8.09 5.28
N PHE A 404 20.37 -8.07 4.43
CA PHE A 404 19.11 -7.40 4.76
C PHE A 404 18.35 -8.10 5.86
N ALA A 405 18.33 -9.45 5.86
CA ALA A 405 17.76 -10.21 6.96
C ALA A 405 18.40 -9.83 8.30
N CYS A 406 19.74 -9.83 8.36
CA CYS A 406 20.51 -9.46 9.54
C CYS A 406 20.40 -7.97 9.91
N SER A 407 20.21 -7.09 8.93
CA SER A 407 20.05 -5.66 9.19
C SER A 407 18.69 -5.34 9.83
N VAL A 408 17.61 -6.00 9.38
CA VAL A 408 16.28 -5.83 9.99
C VAL A 408 16.22 -6.39 11.39
N THR A 409 16.80 -7.57 11.63
CA THR A 409 16.89 -8.16 12.98
C THR A 409 17.94 -7.48 13.88
N ASN A 410 18.81 -6.66 13.29
CA ASN A 410 19.99 -6.07 13.93
C ASN A 410 20.88 -7.13 14.61
N ASP A 411 21.13 -8.21 13.89
CA ASP A 411 21.76 -9.42 14.40
C ASP A 411 22.53 -10.11 13.27
N PRO A 412 23.85 -10.37 13.43
CA PRO A 412 24.65 -10.99 12.37
C PRO A 412 24.40 -12.49 12.18
N ALA A 413 23.63 -13.13 13.07
CA ALA A 413 23.26 -14.53 12.98
C ALA A 413 21.95 -14.70 12.20
N LEU A 414 21.87 -15.78 11.41
CA LEU A 414 20.69 -16.13 10.64
C LEU A 414 20.31 -17.59 10.90
N GLY A 415 19.03 -17.84 11.14
CA GLY A 415 18.45 -19.18 11.20
C GLY A 415 18.76 -19.95 12.49
N GLU A 416 18.95 -19.27 13.62
CA GLU A 416 19.25 -19.91 14.91
C GLU A 416 18.16 -20.87 15.35
N TRP A 417 16.89 -20.47 15.24
CA TRP A 417 15.78 -21.37 15.59
C TRP A 417 15.73 -22.55 14.62
N VAL A 418 15.87 -22.29 13.32
CA VAL A 418 15.74 -23.31 12.27
C VAL A 418 16.73 -24.46 12.47
N CYS A 419 17.99 -24.18 12.81
CA CYS A 419 19.01 -25.21 12.98
C CYS A 419 19.20 -25.72 14.42
N ALA A 420 18.50 -25.16 15.41
CA ALA A 420 18.69 -25.51 16.82
C ALA A 420 18.48 -27.00 17.10
N LYS A 421 17.50 -27.63 16.44
CA LYS A 421 17.23 -29.07 16.54
C LYS A 421 18.44 -29.94 16.12
N MET A 422 19.33 -29.39 15.29
CA MET A 422 20.56 -30.04 14.86
C MET A 422 21.75 -29.78 15.80
N GLY A 423 21.55 -29.08 16.93
CA GLY A 423 22.62 -28.68 17.84
C GLY A 423 23.54 -27.60 17.28
N ARG A 424 23.10 -26.87 16.24
CA ARG A 424 23.87 -25.77 15.63
C ARG A 424 23.37 -24.42 16.17
N PRO A 425 24.27 -23.44 16.44
CA PRO A 425 23.87 -22.14 16.96
C PRO A 425 23.20 -21.23 15.93
N TYR A 426 23.54 -21.39 14.65
CA TYR A 426 23.00 -20.63 13.52
C TYR A 426 23.20 -21.41 12.20
N LEU A 427 22.41 -21.05 11.18
CA LEU A 427 22.57 -21.56 9.83
C LEU A 427 23.77 -20.88 9.16
N ARG A 428 23.83 -19.55 9.21
CA ARG A 428 24.91 -18.69 8.71
C ARG A 428 25.17 -17.51 9.66
N HIS A 429 26.36 -16.92 9.55
CA HIS A 429 26.79 -15.81 10.38
C HIS A 429 27.64 -14.82 9.57
N LEU A 430 27.29 -13.54 9.62
CA LEU A 430 27.95 -12.49 8.84
C LEU A 430 29.29 -12.05 9.44
N VAL A 431 29.53 -12.29 10.73
CA VAL A 431 30.87 -12.13 11.31
C VAL A 431 31.65 -13.42 11.11
N ASN A 432 32.63 -13.38 10.21
CA ASN A 432 33.57 -14.45 9.91
C ASN A 432 34.84 -13.88 9.25
N ASP A 433 35.87 -14.71 9.11
CA ASP A 433 37.17 -14.32 8.55
C ASP A 433 37.40 -14.81 7.11
N LEU A 434 36.33 -15.17 6.38
CA LEU A 434 36.46 -15.68 5.01
C LEU A 434 37.03 -14.60 4.06
N HIS A 435 37.89 -15.03 3.16
CA HIS A 435 38.72 -14.19 2.31
C HIS A 435 38.72 -14.66 0.84
N TYR A 436 38.69 -13.70 -0.10
CA TYR A 436 38.69 -13.96 -1.54
C TYR A 436 40.12 -13.86 -2.13
N PRO A 437 40.52 -14.78 -3.04
CA PRO A 437 39.73 -15.88 -3.61
C PRO A 437 39.87 -17.22 -2.88
N GLU A 438 40.69 -17.30 -1.82
CA GLU A 438 41.13 -18.56 -1.22
C GLU A 438 39.99 -19.42 -0.66
N ASP A 439 38.91 -18.78 -0.17
CA ASP A 439 37.77 -19.47 0.43
C ASP A 439 36.60 -19.74 -0.53
N ILE A 440 36.75 -19.47 -1.84
CA ILE A 440 35.72 -19.79 -2.83
C ILE A 440 35.56 -21.31 -2.98
N GLN A 441 34.33 -21.79 -2.87
CA GLN A 441 33.94 -23.21 -2.94
C GLN A 441 33.12 -23.54 -4.19
N GLY A 442 32.59 -22.53 -4.90
CA GLY A 442 31.75 -22.74 -6.08
C GLY A 442 30.29 -23.09 -5.77
N GLU A 443 29.89 -22.92 -4.51
CA GLU A 443 28.53 -23.12 -4.01
C GLU A 443 28.02 -21.78 -3.48
N VAL A 444 26.84 -21.36 -3.92
CA VAL A 444 26.37 -19.97 -3.75
C VAL A 444 26.12 -19.60 -2.29
N HIS A 445 25.65 -20.52 -1.45
CA HIS A 445 25.44 -20.24 -0.03
C HIS A 445 26.77 -20.20 0.75
N ALA A 446 27.73 -21.04 0.36
CA ALA A 446 29.08 -21.06 0.93
C ALA A 446 29.83 -19.77 0.59
N ASP A 447 29.88 -19.42 -0.70
CA ASP A 447 30.56 -18.25 -1.24
C ASP A 447 29.82 -16.95 -0.83
N GLY A 448 28.50 -17.01 -0.67
CA GLY A 448 27.68 -15.90 -0.22
C GLY A 448 28.04 -15.40 1.19
N LYS A 449 28.60 -16.26 2.05
CA LYS A 449 29.14 -15.82 3.36
C LYS A 449 30.31 -14.85 3.23
N ILE A 450 31.10 -14.92 2.16
CA ILE A 450 32.18 -13.97 1.89
C ILE A 450 31.56 -12.60 1.59
N TRP A 451 30.60 -12.57 0.66
CA TRP A 451 29.92 -11.34 0.27
C TRP A 451 29.12 -10.72 1.43
N GLY A 452 28.33 -11.53 2.15
CA GLY A 452 27.59 -11.06 3.32
C GLY A 452 28.50 -10.48 4.40
N ALA A 453 29.68 -11.07 4.63
CA ALA A 453 30.66 -10.55 5.58
C ALA A 453 31.28 -9.22 5.13
N VAL A 454 31.50 -9.03 3.83
CA VAL A 454 31.89 -7.72 3.27
C VAL A 454 30.83 -6.68 3.59
N LEU A 455 29.56 -6.96 3.32
CA LEU A 455 28.46 -6.03 3.58
C LEU A 455 28.31 -5.70 5.07
N TRP A 456 28.50 -6.68 5.95
CA TRP A 456 28.47 -6.47 7.40
C TRP A 456 29.67 -5.66 7.90
N ASP A 457 30.87 -5.89 7.37
CA ASP A 457 32.06 -5.09 7.67
C ASP A 457 31.88 -3.63 7.22
N ILE A 458 31.25 -3.39 6.06
CA ILE A 458 30.87 -2.03 5.60
C ILE A 458 29.93 -1.40 6.63
N ARG A 459 28.87 -2.10 7.03
CA ARG A 459 27.93 -1.62 8.06
C ARG A 459 28.64 -1.25 9.35
N ASN A 460 29.61 -2.04 9.81
CA ASN A 460 30.39 -1.73 11.01
C ASN A 460 31.28 -0.49 10.83
N ALA A 461 31.78 -0.25 9.61
CA ALA A 461 32.64 0.88 9.31
C ALA A 461 31.88 2.21 9.14
N ILE A 462 30.65 2.19 8.60
CA ILE A 462 29.91 3.42 8.24
C ILE A 462 28.57 3.58 8.99
N GLY A 463 28.14 2.58 9.74
CA GLY A 463 26.89 2.57 10.49
C GLY A 463 25.69 2.09 9.66
N LYS A 464 24.69 1.54 10.35
CA LYS A 464 23.48 0.93 9.77
C LYS A 464 22.73 1.85 8.80
N ALA A 465 22.53 3.10 9.18
CA ALA A 465 21.70 4.03 8.41
C ALA A 465 22.30 4.29 7.02
N ASP A 466 23.59 4.64 6.95
CA ASP A 466 24.28 4.89 5.69
C ASP A 466 24.47 3.56 4.91
N SER A 467 24.80 2.45 5.59
CA SER A 467 25.04 1.16 4.93
C SER A 467 23.79 0.54 4.31
N ASP A 468 22.63 0.60 4.97
CA ASP A 468 21.39 0.05 4.43
C ASP A 468 20.99 0.75 3.13
N VAL A 469 21.09 2.08 3.10
CA VAL A 469 20.85 2.88 1.89
C VAL A 469 21.89 2.54 0.82
N LEU A 470 23.18 2.60 1.17
CA LEU A 470 24.27 2.36 0.22
C LEU A 470 24.17 0.98 -0.45
N ILE A 471 24.00 -0.07 0.36
CA ILE A 471 23.97 -1.47 -0.07
C ILE A 471 22.70 -1.78 -0.86
N TYR A 472 21.57 -1.13 -0.54
CA TYR A 472 20.37 -1.19 -1.37
C TYR A 472 20.58 -0.48 -2.72
N LYS A 473 21.11 0.74 -2.72
CA LYS A 473 21.32 1.55 -3.93
C LYS A 473 22.33 0.92 -4.88
N SER A 474 23.35 0.22 -4.36
CA SER A 474 24.33 -0.47 -5.18
C SER A 474 23.71 -1.52 -6.11
N LEU A 475 22.56 -2.10 -5.76
CA LEU A 475 21.90 -3.12 -6.59
C LEU A 475 21.50 -2.59 -7.99
N PHE A 476 21.22 -1.29 -8.11
CA PHE A 476 20.86 -0.66 -9.39
C PHE A 476 22.03 -0.51 -10.37
N TYR A 477 23.27 -0.71 -9.89
CA TYR A 477 24.48 -0.62 -10.71
C TYR A 477 25.09 -1.99 -11.04
N LEU A 478 24.47 -3.09 -10.57
CA LEU A 478 24.90 -4.44 -10.92
C LEU A 478 24.40 -4.83 -12.31
N ASN A 479 25.27 -5.47 -13.07
CA ASN A 479 24.91 -6.08 -14.34
C ASN A 479 23.90 -7.23 -14.10
N GLY A 480 22.76 -7.21 -14.81
CA GLY A 480 21.69 -8.22 -14.71
C GLY A 480 22.00 -9.56 -15.36
N SER A 481 23.24 -10.07 -15.21
CA SER A 481 23.65 -11.37 -15.74
C SER A 481 24.53 -12.14 -14.76
N ARG A 482 25.83 -11.86 -14.73
CA ARG A 482 26.83 -12.62 -13.97
C ARG A 482 27.88 -11.72 -13.31
N PRO A 483 27.47 -10.76 -12.45
CA PRO A 483 28.42 -9.90 -11.77
C PRO A 483 29.37 -10.73 -10.90
N LYS A 484 30.56 -10.20 -10.75
CA LYS A 484 31.65 -10.70 -9.91
C LYS A 484 31.73 -9.84 -8.66
N PHE A 485 32.43 -10.31 -7.63
CA PHE A 485 32.61 -9.53 -6.39
C PHE A 485 33.24 -8.16 -6.66
N ILE A 486 34.12 -8.06 -7.66
CA ILE A 486 34.69 -6.76 -8.09
C ILE A 486 33.66 -5.84 -8.76
N ASP A 487 32.64 -6.38 -9.43
CA ASP A 487 31.54 -5.59 -9.97
C ASP A 487 30.65 -5.07 -8.83
N GLY A 488 30.46 -5.87 -7.78
CA GLY A 488 29.81 -5.44 -6.55
C GLY A 488 30.55 -4.31 -5.85
N TYR A 489 31.89 -4.36 -5.80
CA TYR A 489 32.71 -3.25 -5.31
C TYR A 489 32.44 -1.95 -6.11
N ASN A 490 32.51 -2.05 -7.44
CA ASN A 490 32.28 -0.91 -8.33
C ASN A 490 30.87 -0.34 -8.16
N ALA A 491 29.87 -1.21 -7.96
CA ALA A 491 28.49 -0.81 -7.72
C ALA A 491 28.32 -0.05 -6.40
N LEU A 492 28.98 -0.51 -5.32
CA LEU A 492 28.99 0.18 -4.02
C LEU A 492 29.69 1.54 -4.11
N VAL A 493 30.87 1.63 -4.74
CA VAL A 493 31.55 2.92 -4.93
C VAL A 493 30.71 3.88 -5.79
N THR A 494 30.03 3.37 -6.82
CA THR A 494 29.15 4.18 -7.67
C THR A 494 27.94 4.68 -6.87
N ALA A 495 27.33 3.84 -6.04
CA ALA A 495 26.25 4.25 -5.15
C ALA A 495 26.71 5.28 -4.11
N ASP A 496 27.91 5.10 -3.52
CA ASP A 496 28.48 6.07 -2.58
C ASP A 496 28.70 7.45 -3.21
N ASN A 497 29.20 7.48 -4.45
CA ASN A 497 29.35 8.73 -5.19
C ASN A 497 28.01 9.44 -5.44
N ASN A 498 26.96 8.70 -5.76
CA ASN A 498 25.66 9.28 -6.12
C ASN A 498 24.79 9.67 -4.92
N GLU A 499 24.86 8.89 -3.84
CA GLU A 499 23.99 9.06 -2.67
C GLU A 499 24.69 9.85 -1.54
N PHE A 500 26.02 9.76 -1.45
CA PHE A 500 26.82 10.31 -0.36
C PHE A 500 28.02 11.16 -0.83
N ASN A 501 28.11 11.49 -2.13
CA ASN A 501 29.23 12.25 -2.72
C ASN A 501 30.62 11.62 -2.45
N GLY A 502 30.70 10.29 -2.36
CA GLY A 502 31.97 9.59 -2.19
C GLY A 502 32.52 9.61 -0.75
N LYS A 503 31.67 9.98 0.22
CA LYS A 503 32.03 10.10 1.65
C LYS A 503 32.62 8.82 2.23
N HIS A 504 32.21 7.65 1.75
CA HIS A 504 32.54 6.36 2.34
C HIS A 504 33.65 5.60 1.59
N LEU A 505 34.25 6.20 0.57
CA LEU A 505 35.21 5.54 -0.32
C LEU A 505 36.39 4.89 0.42
N GLU A 506 36.97 5.57 1.41
CA GLU A 506 38.11 5.04 2.17
C GLU A 506 37.74 3.79 2.98
N GLN A 507 36.57 3.82 3.63
CA GLN A 507 36.07 2.68 4.40
C GLN A 507 35.75 1.49 3.48
N LEU A 508 35.11 1.75 2.33
CA LEU A 508 34.85 0.72 1.31
C LEU A 508 36.16 0.10 0.83
N GLN A 509 37.15 0.91 0.45
CA GLN A 509 38.47 0.41 0.04
C GLN A 509 39.12 -0.45 1.12
N SER A 510 39.11 0.00 2.37
CA SER A 510 39.69 -0.74 3.49
C SER A 510 39.03 -2.11 3.68
N VAL A 511 37.70 -2.19 3.60
CA VAL A 511 36.96 -3.46 3.76
C VAL A 511 37.27 -4.42 2.59
N PHE A 512 37.24 -3.93 1.36
CA PHE A 512 37.48 -4.76 0.18
C PHE A 512 38.92 -5.28 0.11
N VAL A 513 39.90 -4.45 0.49
CA VAL A 513 41.31 -4.88 0.63
C VAL A 513 41.44 -5.94 1.72
N LYS A 514 40.83 -5.74 2.89
CA LYS A 514 40.85 -6.71 4.00
C LYS A 514 40.23 -8.06 3.58
N ARG A 515 39.23 -8.06 2.70
CA ARG A 515 38.51 -9.25 2.23
C ARG A 515 39.10 -9.85 0.94
N GLY A 516 40.17 -9.27 0.41
CA GLY A 516 40.87 -9.77 -0.78
C GLY A 516 40.16 -9.51 -2.11
N ILE A 517 39.08 -8.73 -2.13
CA ILE A 517 38.34 -8.39 -3.34
C ILE A 517 38.99 -7.15 -3.96
N VAL A 518 40.06 -7.38 -4.70
CA VAL A 518 40.89 -6.36 -5.34
C VAL A 518 41.23 -6.77 -6.76
N ALA A 519 41.54 -5.79 -7.62
CA ALA A 519 41.83 -6.04 -9.04
C ALA A 519 42.90 -7.12 -9.28
N LYS A 520 43.94 -7.19 -8.44
CA LYS A 520 45.01 -8.20 -8.55
C LYS A 520 44.54 -9.64 -8.33
N ASN A 521 43.45 -9.83 -7.59
CA ASN A 521 42.89 -11.13 -7.24
C ASN A 521 41.74 -11.53 -8.19
N TYR A 522 41.36 -10.63 -9.10
CA TYR A 522 40.33 -10.91 -10.10
C TYR A 522 40.91 -11.76 -11.23
N ASN A 523 40.32 -12.92 -11.49
CA ASN A 523 40.77 -13.84 -12.55
C ASN A 523 40.55 -13.32 -14.00
N GLY A 524 39.97 -12.13 -14.17
CA GLY A 524 39.88 -11.44 -15.47
C GLY A 524 40.90 -10.31 -15.61
N ALA A 525 41.03 -9.73 -16.80
CA ALA A 525 41.91 -8.57 -17.01
C ALA A 525 41.25 -7.29 -16.47
N VAL A 526 41.94 -6.60 -15.56
CA VAL A 526 41.56 -5.25 -15.09
C VAL A 526 42.60 -4.26 -15.57
N LEU A 527 42.16 -3.17 -16.20
CA LEU A 527 43.02 -2.01 -16.48
C LEU A 527 42.62 -0.87 -15.53
N THR A 528 43.57 -0.44 -14.71
CA THR A 528 43.42 0.73 -13.85
C THR A 528 43.42 2.03 -14.66
N ALA A 529 42.88 3.10 -14.09
CA ALA A 529 42.92 4.42 -14.72
C ALA A 529 44.35 4.90 -15.05
N ASN A 530 45.34 4.52 -14.23
CA ASN A 530 46.75 4.85 -14.47
C ASN A 530 47.34 4.06 -15.63
N GLU A 531 47.00 2.76 -15.76
CA GLU A 531 47.40 1.95 -16.91
C GLU A 531 46.77 2.48 -18.19
N ILE A 532 45.47 2.83 -18.17
CA ILE A 532 44.78 3.44 -19.33
C ILE A 532 45.42 4.78 -19.71
N LYS A 533 45.72 5.65 -18.73
CA LYS A 533 46.40 6.94 -19.00
C LYS A 533 47.80 6.73 -19.57
N THR A 534 48.52 5.72 -19.10
CA THR A 534 49.85 5.36 -19.61
C THR A 534 49.75 4.84 -21.04
N ILE A 535 48.82 3.94 -21.32
CA ILE A 535 48.53 3.42 -22.67
C ILE A 535 48.14 4.57 -23.61
N LYS A 536 47.29 5.49 -23.14
CA LYS A 536 46.88 6.68 -23.91
C LYS A 536 48.08 7.54 -24.28
N LYS A 537 48.92 7.91 -23.30
CA LYS A 537 50.15 8.69 -23.53
C LYS A 537 51.11 7.98 -24.49
N PHE A 538 51.26 6.67 -24.36
CA PHE A 538 52.07 5.87 -25.26
C PHE A 538 51.53 5.91 -26.70
N ARG A 539 50.21 5.73 -26.88
CA ARG A 539 49.58 5.82 -28.21
C ARG A 539 49.70 7.20 -28.84
N GLU A 540 49.48 8.26 -28.08
CA GLU A 540 49.61 9.65 -28.54
C GLU A 540 51.05 10.02 -28.95
N SER A 541 52.07 9.29 -28.47
CA SER A 541 53.49 9.55 -28.77
C SER A 541 54.09 8.63 -29.84
N HIS A 542 53.37 7.58 -30.27
CA HIS A 542 53.93 6.53 -31.14
C HIS A 542 53.02 6.13 -32.31
N LEU A 543 51.88 6.80 -32.50
CA LEU A 543 50.98 6.60 -33.64
C LEU A 543 50.76 7.96 -34.34
N GLU A 544 51.64 8.28 -35.30
CA GLU A 544 51.31 9.10 -36.48
C GLU A 544 50.91 8.18 -37.64
#